data_AF-A0A3F2V8F6-F1
#
_entry.id   AF-A0A3F2V8F6-F1
#
_cell.length_a   1.000
_cell.length_b   1.000
_cell.length_c   1.000
_cell.angle_alpha   90.00
_cell.angle_beta   90.00
_cell.angle_gamma   90.00
#
_symmetry.space_group_name_H-M   'P 1'
#
loop_
_entity.id
_entity.type
_entity.pdbx_description
1 polymer ?
#
loop_
_entity_poly.entity_id
_entity_poly.type
_entity_poly.pdbx_seq_one_letter_code
_entity_poly.pdbx_strand_id
1 'polypeptide(L)'
;MLNKLTNLIRKMLVMCLLPMSSVLWASVGQLDGFTMNGYKNRTVIEQEIKGISPEMLEWWWDNINTTERYALWHSTHTSFEWLNHPAQPNHLDYSIGASYLATNRLADFDIITKVTRIDPSVAEKKVEYEHWMLSEIEFEGYDQLTNPGWILYEFKANEATDGIVLRTSFKLPNQIGSIFPGYSQALALQIREKMQNLADFLPALFQQEFIEGELLTRGSVDRFVSGFLVRSVIVDQEIKGITPDMLDWWWDNINTTSRYKRWHPTAHVSFEWLTPPSQPGQLEYSVGAVQLVSEYLGKYRSNLLITWLDPTEVADDVTYDHWVYAKTDLKELRGIFPQRMIHEYTLNNTGDGIFMRSRFTVPTFLDWVMPGFSKELGKHAQQEMQMLQYFLPDLFAKEYLKIPSANPI
;
A
#
# COMPACT_ATOMS: atom_id res chain seq x y z
N MET A 1 9.52 -47.41 -25.34
CA MET A 1 9.75 -46.04 -24.82
C MET A 1 9.19 -44.95 -25.74
N LEU A 2 8.10 -45.20 -26.50
CA LEU A 2 7.41 -44.16 -27.29
C LEU A 2 5.87 -44.18 -27.16
N ASN A 3 5.31 -45.04 -26.29
CA ASN A 3 3.86 -45.15 -26.04
C ASN A 3 3.43 -44.79 -24.60
N LYS A 4 4.33 -44.19 -23.81
CA LYS A 4 4.01 -43.62 -22.48
C LYS A 4 4.00 -42.09 -22.46
N LEU A 5 4.40 -41.41 -23.55
CA LEU A 5 4.42 -39.96 -23.67
C LEU A 5 3.10 -39.37 -24.21
N THR A 6 2.25 -40.20 -24.84
CA THR A 6 0.95 -39.80 -25.40
C THR A 6 -0.21 -39.81 -24.39
N ASN A 7 -0.05 -40.47 -23.23
CA ASN A 7 -1.07 -40.51 -22.18
C ASN A 7 -0.91 -39.41 -21.11
N LEU A 8 0.19 -38.66 -21.10
CA LEU A 8 0.36 -37.49 -20.23
C LEU A 8 -0.28 -36.23 -20.86
N ILE A 9 -0.16 -36.08 -22.18
CA ILE A 9 -0.72 -34.94 -22.94
C ILE A 9 -2.26 -34.98 -23.01
N ARG A 10 -2.87 -36.17 -22.90
CA ARG A 10 -4.34 -36.33 -22.89
C ARG A 10 -4.99 -36.13 -21.52
N LYS A 11 -4.20 -36.05 -20.44
CA LYS A 11 -4.68 -35.76 -19.07
C LYS A 11 -4.55 -34.27 -18.69
N MET A 12 -3.76 -33.49 -19.43
CA MET A 12 -3.67 -32.02 -19.24
C MET A 12 -4.78 -31.22 -19.94
N LEU A 13 -5.65 -31.86 -20.74
CA LEU A 13 -6.67 -31.15 -21.53
C LEU A 13 -8.13 -31.37 -21.08
N VAL A 14 -8.38 -31.98 -19.91
CA VAL A 14 -9.75 -32.31 -19.43
C VAL A 14 -10.05 -31.74 -18.03
N MET A 15 -9.32 -30.71 -17.59
CA MET A 15 -9.55 -30.07 -16.28
C MET A 15 -9.99 -28.60 -16.34
N CYS A 16 -10.50 -28.15 -17.49
CA CYS A 16 -11.23 -26.88 -17.61
C CYS A 16 -12.65 -27.17 -18.06
N LEU A 17 -13.55 -27.52 -17.14
CA LEU A 17 -15.01 -27.45 -17.31
C LEU A 17 -15.65 -27.75 -15.94
N LEU A 18 -15.59 -26.77 -15.03
CA LEU A 18 -16.53 -26.64 -13.92
C LEU A 18 -17.43 -25.43 -14.21
N PRO A 19 -18.69 -25.47 -13.77
CA PRO A 19 -19.74 -24.63 -14.33
C PRO A 19 -19.46 -23.17 -14.00
N MET A 20 -19.50 -22.32 -15.03
CA MET A 20 -19.73 -20.89 -14.86
C MET A 20 -21.01 -20.72 -14.05
N SER A 21 -20.87 -20.55 -12.74
CA SER A 21 -21.84 -19.87 -11.93
C SER A 21 -22.00 -18.49 -12.56
N SER A 22 -23.17 -18.28 -13.16
CA SER A 22 -23.63 -17.01 -13.68
C SER A 22 -23.65 -15.98 -12.56
N VAL A 23 -22.50 -15.37 -12.29
CA VAL A 23 -22.47 -14.04 -11.70
C VAL A 23 -23.12 -13.16 -12.75
N LEU A 24 -24.31 -12.67 -12.41
CA LEU A 24 -24.96 -11.60 -13.13
C LEU A 24 -23.91 -10.50 -13.32
N TRP A 25 -23.41 -10.39 -14.55
CA TRP A 25 -22.82 -9.16 -15.02
C TRP A 25 -23.93 -8.13 -14.88
N ALA A 26 -23.89 -7.36 -13.79
CA ALA A 26 -24.52 -6.06 -13.78
C ALA A 26 -23.98 -5.39 -15.05
N SER A 27 -24.88 -5.11 -15.99
CA SER A 27 -24.54 -4.40 -17.20
C SER A 27 -23.66 -3.24 -16.80
N VAL A 28 -22.46 -3.18 -17.39
CA VAL A 28 -21.66 -1.96 -17.44
C VAL A 28 -22.63 -0.92 -18.00
N GLY A 29 -23.22 -0.14 -17.10
CA GLY A 29 -23.95 1.04 -17.44
C GLY A 29 -22.91 1.89 -18.13
N GLN A 30 -22.99 1.92 -19.45
CA GLN A 30 -22.45 3.01 -20.23
C GLN A 30 -22.92 4.26 -19.49
N LEU A 31 -22.02 4.96 -18.80
CA LEU A 31 -22.28 6.25 -18.18
C LEU A 31 -22.58 7.21 -19.32
N ASP A 32 -23.81 7.15 -19.84
CA ASP A 32 -24.36 8.00 -20.87
C ASP A 32 -24.31 9.44 -20.35
N GLY A 33 -23.20 10.12 -20.62
CA GLY A 33 -22.98 11.51 -20.23
C GLY A 33 -21.56 11.89 -19.81
N PHE A 34 -20.73 10.95 -19.34
CA PHE A 34 -19.39 11.31 -18.87
C PHE A 34 -18.39 11.40 -20.04
N THR A 35 -18.38 12.55 -20.72
CA THR A 35 -17.29 12.88 -21.66
C THR A 35 -16.20 13.66 -20.92
N MET A 36 -15.04 13.03 -20.73
CA MET A 36 -13.79 13.69 -20.34
C MET A 36 -13.22 14.60 -21.45
N ASN A 37 -14.08 15.34 -22.16
CA ASN A 37 -13.72 16.37 -23.14
C ASN A 37 -13.22 17.67 -22.47
N GLY A 38 -13.06 17.68 -21.13
CA GLY A 38 -12.91 18.86 -20.28
C GLY A 38 -11.50 19.22 -19.80
N TYR A 39 -10.41 18.70 -20.38
CA TYR A 39 -9.05 19.11 -19.96
C TYR A 39 -8.72 20.58 -20.30
N LYS A 40 -9.50 21.24 -21.17
CA LYS A 40 -9.43 22.69 -21.40
C LYS A 40 -10.20 23.43 -20.29
N ASN A 41 -9.58 24.45 -19.69
CA ASN A 41 -10.12 25.31 -18.62
C ASN A 41 -10.39 24.58 -17.28
N ARG A 42 -9.45 23.74 -16.84
CA ARG A 42 -9.42 23.17 -15.49
C ARG A 42 -8.53 24.00 -14.57
N THR A 43 -8.78 23.93 -13.27
CA THR A 43 -7.83 24.45 -12.26
C THR A 43 -6.88 23.32 -11.88
N VAL A 44 -5.58 23.62 -11.83
CA VAL A 44 -4.54 22.68 -11.42
C VAL A 44 -3.77 23.28 -10.26
N ILE A 45 -3.56 22.47 -9.23
CA ILE A 45 -2.76 22.80 -8.06
C ILE A 45 -1.72 21.70 -7.94
N GLU A 46 -0.45 22.06 -7.94
CA GLU A 46 0.64 21.13 -7.66
C GLU A 46 1.37 21.59 -6.41
N GLN A 47 1.63 20.68 -5.49
CA GLN A 47 2.27 20.96 -4.22
C GLN A 47 3.01 19.74 -3.70
N GLU A 48 4.07 19.99 -2.95
CA GLU A 48 4.76 18.97 -2.17
C GLU A 48 4.21 18.96 -0.73
N ILE A 49 3.99 17.77 -0.18
CA ILE A 49 3.48 17.58 1.18
C ILE A 49 4.43 16.62 1.89
N LYS A 50 5.08 17.09 2.95
CA LYS A 50 6.03 16.28 3.73
C LYS A 50 5.33 15.50 4.82
N GLY A 51 5.94 14.39 5.24
CA GLY A 51 5.49 13.60 6.39
C GLY A 51 4.36 12.62 6.11
N ILE A 52 3.87 12.54 4.86
CA ILE A 52 2.88 11.54 4.44
C ILE A 52 3.42 10.70 3.28
N SER A 53 2.90 9.48 3.12
CA SER A 53 3.19 8.59 1.99
C SER A 53 1.95 8.42 1.09
N PRO A 54 2.10 7.89 -0.14
CA PRO A 54 0.97 7.56 -1.00
C PRO A 54 -0.06 6.65 -0.32
N GLU A 55 0.41 5.62 0.40
CA GLU A 55 -0.41 4.61 1.07
C GLU A 55 -1.32 5.24 2.13
N MET A 56 -0.84 6.28 2.82
CA MET A 56 -1.63 7.01 3.79
C MET A 56 -2.82 7.74 3.13
N LEU A 57 -2.62 8.29 1.92
CA LEU A 57 -3.71 8.94 1.17
C LEU A 57 -4.70 7.91 0.63
N GLU A 58 -4.22 6.80 0.09
CA GLU A 58 -5.08 5.71 -0.39
C GLU A 58 -6.01 5.21 0.71
N TRP A 59 -5.48 5.03 1.92
CA TRP A 59 -6.30 4.70 3.08
C TRP A 59 -7.24 5.83 3.49
N TRP A 60 -6.77 7.08 3.49
CA TRP A 60 -7.55 8.24 3.93
C TRP A 60 -8.88 8.40 3.17
N TRP A 61 -8.89 8.13 1.86
CA TRP A 61 -10.05 8.38 1.00
C TRP A 61 -11.31 7.61 1.40
N ASP A 62 -11.14 6.40 1.92
CA ASP A 62 -12.24 5.57 2.40
C ASP A 62 -12.43 5.68 3.93
N ASN A 63 -11.54 6.41 4.62
CA ASN A 63 -11.52 6.44 6.08
C ASN A 63 -11.74 7.84 6.68
N ILE A 64 -12.29 8.81 5.93
CA ILE A 64 -12.72 10.11 6.46
C ILE A 64 -13.82 9.95 7.54
N ASN A 65 -14.73 9.00 7.37
CA ASN A 65 -15.68 8.39 8.33
C ASN A 65 -16.57 9.25 9.24
N THR A 66 -16.14 10.39 9.78
CA THR A 66 -16.93 11.20 10.71
C THR A 66 -16.74 12.69 10.45
N THR A 67 -17.68 13.49 10.95
CA THR A 67 -17.59 14.96 10.91
C THR A 67 -16.36 15.48 11.66
N GLU A 68 -16.02 14.89 12.81
CA GLU A 68 -14.85 15.30 13.60
C GLU A 68 -13.57 15.05 12.82
N ARG A 69 -13.46 13.90 12.16
CA ARG A 69 -12.31 13.55 11.32
C ARG A 69 -12.26 14.40 10.06
N TYR A 70 -13.40 14.68 9.44
CA TYR A 70 -13.48 15.62 8.31
C TYR A 70 -13.04 17.04 8.70
N ALA A 71 -13.36 17.48 9.91
CA ALA A 71 -12.95 18.78 10.48
C ALA A 71 -11.44 18.86 10.79
N LEU A 72 -10.75 17.74 11.03
CA LEU A 72 -9.28 17.72 11.11
C LEU A 72 -8.63 18.13 9.79
N TRP A 73 -9.26 17.77 8.66
CA TRP A 73 -8.72 18.06 7.34
C TRP A 73 -8.71 19.55 7.04
N HIS A 74 -9.76 20.28 7.44
CA HIS A 74 -9.81 21.73 7.33
C HIS A 74 -10.83 22.34 8.29
N SER A 75 -10.54 23.51 8.86
CA SER A 75 -11.42 24.20 9.83
C SER A 75 -12.79 24.62 9.27
N THR A 76 -12.92 24.68 7.94
CA THR A 76 -14.18 24.99 7.27
C THR A 76 -15.05 23.77 6.97
N HIS A 77 -14.55 22.56 7.21
CA HIS A 77 -15.31 21.33 7.06
C HIS A 77 -16.22 21.14 8.28
N THR A 78 -17.54 21.13 8.06
CA THR A 78 -18.53 21.24 9.16
C THR A 78 -19.48 20.06 9.28
N SER A 79 -19.64 19.27 8.23
CA SER A 79 -20.45 18.05 8.25
C SER A 79 -19.91 17.04 7.24
N PHE A 80 -19.97 15.76 7.59
CA PHE A 80 -19.65 14.65 6.72
C PHE A 80 -20.62 13.48 6.98
N GLU A 81 -21.19 12.92 5.92
CA GLU A 81 -22.10 11.77 6.00
C GLU A 81 -21.89 10.85 4.80
N TRP A 82 -21.57 9.59 5.05
CA TRP A 82 -21.57 8.57 4.00
C TRP A 82 -22.99 8.30 3.52
N LEU A 83 -23.22 8.44 2.21
CA LEU A 83 -24.43 7.97 1.53
C LEU A 83 -24.29 6.51 1.10
N ASN A 84 -23.12 6.18 0.54
CA ASN A 84 -22.72 4.83 0.20
C ASN A 84 -21.34 4.61 0.81
N HIS A 85 -21.25 3.69 1.76
CA HIS A 85 -20.00 3.41 2.44
C HIS A 85 -19.00 2.70 1.50
N PRO A 86 -17.70 2.93 1.71
CA PRO A 86 -16.64 2.14 1.11
C PRO A 86 -16.86 0.63 1.24
N ALA A 87 -16.64 -0.11 0.16
CA ALA A 87 -16.79 -1.56 0.13
C ALA A 87 -15.57 -2.26 0.77
N GLN A 88 -14.39 -1.66 0.68
CA GLN A 88 -13.13 -2.22 1.18
C GLN A 88 -12.28 -1.17 1.92
N PRO A 89 -12.76 -0.58 3.03
CA PRO A 89 -12.05 0.49 3.75
C PRO A 89 -10.70 0.06 4.34
N ASN A 90 -10.43 -1.25 4.40
CA ASN A 90 -9.20 -1.85 4.91
C ASN A 90 -8.25 -2.28 3.78
N HIS A 91 -8.46 -1.77 2.57
CA HIS A 91 -7.59 -1.93 1.42
C HIS A 91 -6.96 -0.57 1.05
N LEU A 92 -5.74 -0.57 0.49
CA LEU A 92 -5.06 0.66 0.07
C LEU A 92 -5.47 1.02 -1.37
N ASP A 93 -6.76 1.24 -1.54
CA ASP A 93 -7.36 1.78 -2.75
C ASP A 93 -8.68 2.47 -2.34
N TYR A 94 -9.24 3.30 -3.20
CA TYR A 94 -10.54 3.91 -2.95
C TYR A 94 -11.68 3.07 -3.52
N SER A 95 -12.77 2.99 -2.77
CA SER A 95 -13.94 2.21 -3.15
C SER A 95 -14.76 2.92 -4.24
N ILE A 96 -14.75 2.39 -5.46
CA ILE A 96 -15.60 2.88 -6.56
C ILE A 96 -17.08 2.86 -6.14
N GLY A 97 -17.79 3.94 -6.41
CA GLY A 97 -19.20 4.11 -6.04
C GLY A 97 -19.45 4.53 -4.59
N ALA A 98 -18.43 4.52 -3.72
CA ALA A 98 -18.56 5.16 -2.41
C ALA A 98 -18.87 6.65 -2.60
N SER A 99 -19.80 7.16 -1.79
CA SER A 99 -20.25 8.55 -1.94
C SER A 99 -20.66 9.14 -0.62
N TYR A 100 -20.41 10.43 -0.43
CA TYR A 100 -20.73 11.15 0.80
C TYR A 100 -21.31 12.53 0.52
N LEU A 101 -22.09 13.04 1.47
CA LEU A 101 -22.39 14.46 1.60
C LEU A 101 -21.32 15.11 2.48
N ALA A 102 -20.82 16.25 2.04
CA ALA A 102 -19.92 17.07 2.83
C ALA A 102 -20.37 18.53 2.80
N THR A 103 -20.38 19.16 3.97
CA THR A 103 -20.61 20.60 4.09
C THR A 103 -19.30 21.31 4.30
N ASN A 104 -19.02 22.25 3.39
CA ASN A 104 -17.86 23.12 3.45
C ASN A 104 -18.32 24.56 3.61
N ARG A 105 -17.81 25.24 4.63
CA ARG A 105 -18.03 26.66 4.82
C ARG A 105 -17.10 27.47 3.92
N LEU A 106 -17.68 28.39 3.16
CA LEU A 106 -16.92 29.34 2.36
C LEU A 106 -17.43 30.75 2.65
N ALA A 107 -16.59 31.56 3.32
CA ALA A 107 -17.02 32.81 3.94
C ALA A 107 -18.24 32.57 4.87
N ASP A 108 -19.38 33.19 4.59
CA ASP A 108 -20.59 33.13 5.43
C ASP A 108 -21.63 32.11 4.95
N PHE A 109 -21.32 31.28 3.95
CA PHE A 109 -22.26 30.32 3.37
C PHE A 109 -21.76 28.89 3.50
N ASP A 110 -22.71 27.98 3.77
CA ASP A 110 -22.48 26.54 3.75
C ASP A 110 -22.80 26.00 2.35
N ILE A 111 -21.85 25.24 1.81
CA ILE A 111 -21.98 24.59 0.51
C ILE A 111 -21.96 23.09 0.76
N ILE A 112 -23.08 22.45 0.45
CA ILE A 112 -23.26 21.02 0.56
C ILE A 112 -22.94 20.40 -0.79
N THR A 113 -21.97 19.51 -0.81
CA THR A 113 -21.59 18.76 -2.01
C THR A 113 -21.76 17.27 -1.78
N LYS A 114 -22.38 16.60 -2.74
CA LYS A 114 -22.28 15.15 -2.87
C LYS A 114 -21.02 14.83 -3.68
N VAL A 115 -20.17 13.98 -3.12
CA VAL A 115 -18.94 13.53 -3.78
C VAL A 115 -19.05 12.02 -4.00
N THR A 116 -18.83 11.57 -5.22
CA THR A 116 -18.92 10.16 -5.60
C THR A 116 -17.59 9.69 -6.18
N ARG A 117 -17.05 8.57 -5.68
CA ARG A 117 -15.86 7.91 -6.22
C ARG A 117 -16.19 7.26 -7.57
N ILE A 118 -15.42 7.61 -8.60
CA ILE A 118 -15.64 7.12 -9.98
C ILE A 118 -14.53 6.17 -10.36
N ASP A 119 -14.81 5.27 -11.30
CA ASP A 119 -13.83 4.33 -11.86
C ASP A 119 -12.55 5.06 -12.33
N PRO A 120 -11.37 4.72 -11.77
CA PRO A 120 -10.10 5.38 -12.09
C PRO A 120 -9.66 5.15 -13.54
N SER A 121 -10.10 4.06 -14.19
CA SER A 121 -9.73 3.71 -15.57
C SER A 121 -10.15 4.78 -16.59
N VAL A 122 -11.17 5.57 -16.24
CA VAL A 122 -11.65 6.68 -17.06
C VAL A 122 -10.58 7.77 -17.22
N ALA A 123 -9.71 7.95 -16.21
CA ALA A 123 -8.63 8.93 -16.20
C ALA A 123 -7.24 8.35 -16.51
N GLU A 124 -7.10 7.03 -16.51
CA GLU A 124 -5.83 6.29 -16.67
C GLU A 124 -4.92 6.81 -17.79
N LYS A 125 -5.47 7.06 -19.00
CA LYS A 125 -4.67 7.55 -20.14
C LYS A 125 -4.29 9.03 -20.08
N LYS A 126 -4.61 9.71 -18.98
CA LYS A 126 -4.46 11.17 -18.82
C LYS A 126 -3.78 11.57 -17.53
N VAL A 127 -3.54 10.63 -16.62
CA VAL A 127 -2.76 10.85 -15.40
C VAL A 127 -1.27 10.71 -15.71
N GLU A 128 -0.45 11.42 -14.95
CA GLU A 128 1.01 11.38 -15.07
C GLU A 128 1.69 10.69 -13.88
N TYR A 129 0.99 10.51 -12.75
CA TYR A 129 1.55 9.92 -11.54
C TYR A 129 1.02 8.51 -11.28
N GLU A 130 1.79 7.75 -10.50
CA GLU A 130 1.55 6.32 -10.21
C GLU A 130 0.23 6.06 -9.49
N HIS A 131 -0.18 6.98 -8.61
CA HIS A 131 -1.41 6.84 -7.83
C HIS A 131 -2.38 7.96 -8.20
N TRP A 132 -3.66 7.62 -8.35
CA TRP A 132 -4.69 8.61 -8.60
C TRP A 132 -6.06 8.20 -8.06
N MET A 133 -6.89 9.21 -7.79
CA MET A 133 -8.28 9.03 -7.40
C MET A 133 -9.15 10.08 -8.09
N LEU A 134 -10.26 9.61 -8.68
CA LEU A 134 -11.22 10.44 -9.39
C LEU A 134 -12.55 10.49 -8.64
N SER A 135 -13.09 11.69 -8.49
CA SER A 135 -14.42 11.90 -7.94
C SER A 135 -15.26 12.86 -8.77
N GLU A 136 -16.55 12.54 -8.84
CA GLU A 136 -17.59 13.44 -9.31
C GLU A 136 -18.08 14.32 -8.14
N ILE A 137 -18.44 15.57 -8.44
CA ILE A 137 -18.94 16.54 -7.44
C ILE A 137 -20.27 17.11 -7.93
N GLU A 138 -21.30 16.94 -7.12
CA GLU A 138 -22.63 17.54 -7.30
C GLU A 138 -22.89 18.53 -6.16
N PHE A 139 -23.67 19.59 -6.41
CA PHE A 139 -23.99 20.61 -5.41
C PHE A 139 -25.47 20.49 -5.03
N GLU A 140 -25.73 20.17 -3.77
CA GLU A 140 -27.08 19.93 -3.28
C GLU A 140 -27.89 21.23 -3.22
N GLY A 141 -29.15 21.18 -3.68
CA GLY A 141 -30.06 22.33 -3.71
C GLY A 141 -29.86 23.27 -4.91
N TYR A 142 -29.08 22.87 -5.93
CA TYR A 142 -28.81 23.66 -7.13
C TYR A 142 -29.23 22.92 -8.42
N ASP A 143 -30.53 22.63 -8.58
CA ASP A 143 -31.10 21.89 -9.72
C ASP A 143 -30.82 22.54 -11.09
N GLN A 144 -30.48 23.83 -11.11
CA GLN A 144 -30.07 24.55 -12.32
C GLN A 144 -28.70 24.13 -12.88
N LEU A 145 -27.92 23.35 -12.12
CA LEU A 145 -26.63 22.82 -12.55
C LEU A 145 -26.85 21.61 -13.46
N THR A 146 -26.61 21.79 -14.76
CA THR A 146 -26.94 20.78 -15.77
C THR A 146 -25.91 19.66 -15.92
N ASN A 147 -24.72 19.80 -15.32
CA ASN A 147 -23.66 18.79 -15.36
C ASN A 147 -22.89 18.79 -14.04
N PRO A 148 -22.42 17.64 -13.56
CA PRO A 148 -21.57 17.56 -12.38
C PRO A 148 -20.17 18.15 -12.64
N GLY A 149 -19.50 18.51 -11.56
CA GLY A 149 -18.06 18.78 -11.55
C GLY A 149 -17.25 17.49 -11.34
N TRP A 150 -15.93 17.61 -11.41
CA TRP A 150 -15.02 16.52 -11.04
C TRP A 150 -13.75 17.05 -10.39
N ILE A 151 -13.14 16.19 -9.57
CA ILE A 151 -11.83 16.39 -8.97
C ILE A 151 -10.99 15.12 -9.14
N LEU A 152 -9.75 15.32 -9.54
CA LEU A 152 -8.74 14.30 -9.75
C LEU A 152 -7.55 14.63 -8.86
N TYR A 153 -7.19 13.68 -8.00
CA TYR A 153 -5.95 13.72 -7.24
C TYR A 153 -4.98 12.75 -7.88
N GLU A 154 -3.80 13.22 -8.24
CA GLU A 154 -2.67 12.42 -8.74
C GLU A 154 -1.53 12.60 -7.74
N PHE A 155 -0.90 11.53 -7.27
CA PHE A 155 0.19 11.63 -6.30
C PHE A 155 1.24 10.54 -6.49
N LYS A 156 2.45 10.85 -6.02
CA LYS A 156 3.60 9.96 -5.97
C LYS A 156 4.53 10.38 -4.85
N ALA A 157 5.40 9.48 -4.39
CA ALA A 157 6.48 9.85 -3.48
C ALA A 157 7.35 10.98 -4.10
N ASN A 158 7.80 11.93 -3.27
CA ASN A 158 8.72 12.97 -3.71
C ASN A 158 10.15 12.40 -3.88
N GLU A 159 11.04 13.16 -4.53
CA GLU A 159 12.42 12.71 -4.79
C GLU A 159 13.21 12.46 -3.49
N ALA A 160 12.95 13.24 -2.44
CA ALA A 160 13.57 13.08 -1.13
C ALA A 160 13.03 11.87 -0.35
N THR A 161 11.93 11.24 -0.81
CA THR A 161 11.21 10.14 -0.16
C THR A 161 10.68 10.47 1.24
N ASP A 162 10.59 11.75 1.61
CA ASP A 162 10.08 12.23 2.91
C ASP A 162 8.66 12.81 2.83
N GLY A 163 8.00 12.63 1.68
CA GLY A 163 6.68 13.17 1.40
C GLY A 163 6.15 12.71 0.04
N ILE A 164 5.14 13.43 -0.44
CA ILE A 164 4.55 13.24 -1.76
C ILE A 164 4.60 14.52 -2.60
N VAL A 165 4.59 14.35 -3.91
CA VAL A 165 4.15 15.39 -4.85
C VAL A 165 2.69 15.09 -5.19
N LEU A 166 1.80 16.05 -4.92
CA LEU A 166 0.37 15.97 -5.16
C LEU A 166 -0.01 16.98 -6.25
N ARG A 167 -0.69 16.49 -7.28
CA ARG A 167 -1.40 17.31 -8.25
C ARG A 167 -2.90 17.11 -8.08
N THR A 168 -3.61 18.21 -7.86
CA THR A 168 -5.07 18.25 -7.86
C THR A 168 -5.56 19.00 -9.08
N SER A 169 -6.28 18.30 -9.95
CA SER A 169 -6.98 18.87 -11.10
C SER A 169 -8.47 18.88 -10.81
N PHE A 170 -9.18 19.98 -11.05
CA PHE A 170 -10.64 19.98 -10.92
C PHE A 170 -11.32 20.88 -11.93
N LYS A 171 -12.58 20.55 -12.20
CA LYS A 171 -13.49 21.36 -13.00
C LYS A 171 -14.86 21.39 -12.33
N LEU A 172 -15.39 22.59 -12.17
CA LEU A 172 -16.71 22.80 -11.59
C LEU A 172 -17.76 22.99 -12.70
N PRO A 173 -19.06 22.79 -12.40
CA PRO A 173 -20.13 23.18 -13.32
C PRO A 173 -20.00 24.66 -13.71
N ASN A 174 -20.20 24.96 -15.00
CA ASN A 174 -19.93 26.30 -15.56
C ASN A 174 -20.72 27.42 -14.83
N GLN A 175 -21.90 27.10 -14.32
CA GLN A 175 -22.79 28.01 -13.63
C GLN A 175 -22.31 28.38 -12.22
N ILE A 176 -21.42 27.59 -11.60
CA ILE A 176 -20.93 27.83 -10.23
C ILE A 176 -20.26 29.20 -10.11
N GLY A 177 -19.47 29.62 -11.11
CA GLY A 177 -18.82 30.93 -11.06
C GLY A 177 -19.80 32.11 -11.06
N SER A 178 -20.98 31.94 -11.65
CA SER A 178 -22.04 32.96 -11.65
C SER A 178 -22.87 32.93 -10.37
N ILE A 179 -23.13 31.74 -9.80
CA ILE A 179 -23.87 31.58 -8.54
C ILE A 179 -23.01 32.02 -7.36
N PHE A 180 -21.73 31.65 -7.37
CA PHE A 180 -20.75 31.93 -6.33
C PHE A 180 -19.49 32.56 -6.93
N PRO A 181 -19.49 33.88 -7.17
CA PRO A 181 -18.32 34.60 -7.66
C PRO A 181 -17.10 34.34 -6.77
N GLY A 182 -15.99 33.89 -7.37
CA GLY A 182 -14.74 33.59 -6.66
C GLY A 182 -14.63 32.19 -6.06
N TYR A 183 -15.67 31.35 -6.15
CA TYR A 183 -15.68 30.01 -5.54
C TYR A 183 -14.52 29.13 -6.02
N SER A 184 -14.23 29.11 -7.32
CA SER A 184 -13.13 28.28 -7.85
C SER A 184 -11.77 28.68 -7.29
N GLN A 185 -11.52 29.97 -7.08
CA GLN A 185 -10.27 30.47 -6.50
C GLN A 185 -10.19 30.13 -5.01
N ALA A 186 -11.30 30.27 -4.29
CA ALA A 186 -11.36 29.98 -2.87
C ALA A 186 -11.24 28.46 -2.60
N LEU A 187 -11.88 27.61 -3.40
CA LEU A 187 -11.68 26.17 -3.37
C LEU A 187 -10.23 25.78 -3.64
N ALA A 188 -9.56 26.46 -4.59
CA ALA A 188 -8.16 26.19 -4.87
C ALA A 188 -7.23 26.55 -3.70
N LEU A 189 -7.52 27.62 -2.96
CA LEU A 189 -6.81 27.96 -1.71
C LEU A 189 -7.08 26.92 -0.62
N GLN A 190 -8.35 26.55 -0.40
CA GLN A 190 -8.72 25.52 0.57
C GLN A 190 -8.08 24.16 0.26
N ILE A 191 -7.97 23.76 -1.02
CA ILE A 191 -7.27 22.53 -1.41
C ILE A 191 -5.79 22.59 -1.02
N ARG A 192 -5.11 23.74 -1.20
CA ARG A 192 -3.73 23.87 -0.74
C ARG A 192 -3.64 23.67 0.77
N GLU A 193 -4.45 24.42 1.52
CA GLU A 193 -4.42 24.41 2.99
C GLU A 193 -4.75 23.02 3.54
N LYS A 194 -5.89 22.43 3.13
CA LYS A 194 -6.33 21.14 3.66
C LYS A 194 -5.39 19.99 3.34
N MET A 195 -4.77 19.98 2.16
CA MET A 195 -3.84 18.91 1.81
C MET A 195 -2.53 19.01 2.60
N GLN A 196 -2.08 20.22 2.95
CA GLN A 196 -0.94 20.40 3.86
C GLN A 196 -1.26 19.95 5.28
N ASN A 197 -2.49 20.20 5.77
CA ASN A 197 -2.92 19.80 7.12
C ASN A 197 -2.90 18.27 7.36
N LEU A 198 -2.92 17.45 6.30
CA LEU A 198 -2.88 16.00 6.45
C LEU A 198 -1.65 15.52 7.22
N ALA A 199 -0.51 16.20 7.06
CA ALA A 199 0.73 15.85 7.75
C ALA A 199 0.62 15.91 9.29
N ASP A 200 -0.31 16.69 9.83
CA ASP A 200 -0.45 16.90 11.27
C ASP A 200 -1.14 15.74 11.99
N PHE A 201 -1.92 14.91 11.28
CA PHE A 201 -2.72 13.86 11.91
C PHE A 201 -2.71 12.52 11.16
N LEU A 202 -2.60 12.54 9.83
CA LEU A 202 -2.77 11.34 9.00
C LEU A 202 -1.74 10.25 9.30
N PRO A 203 -0.44 10.53 9.51
CA PRO A 203 0.54 9.48 9.82
C PRO A 203 0.22 8.72 11.10
N ALA A 204 -0.17 9.44 12.16
CA ALA A 204 -0.52 8.85 13.44
C ALA A 204 -1.81 8.01 13.34
N LEU A 205 -2.80 8.54 12.62
CA LEU A 205 -4.07 7.86 12.40
C LEU A 205 -3.90 6.57 11.58
N PHE A 206 -3.13 6.64 10.49
CA PHE A 206 -2.79 5.49 9.64
C PHE A 206 -2.01 4.42 10.41
N GLN A 207 -1.02 4.82 11.21
CA GLN A 207 -0.29 3.90 12.08
C GLN A 207 -1.24 3.17 13.04
N GLN A 208 -2.13 3.90 13.70
CA GLN A 208 -3.01 3.34 14.71
C GLN A 208 -4.09 2.43 14.11
N GLU A 209 -4.79 2.90 13.07
CA GLU A 209 -5.99 2.23 12.58
C GLU A 209 -5.69 1.18 11.52
N PHE A 210 -4.77 1.47 10.60
CA PHE A 210 -4.43 0.54 9.53
C PHE A 210 -3.27 -0.38 9.93
N ILE A 211 -2.09 0.18 10.23
CA ILE A 211 -0.88 -0.61 10.49
C ILE A 211 -1.02 -1.47 11.74
N GLU A 212 -1.56 -0.93 12.83
CA GLU A 212 -1.76 -1.67 14.08
C GLU A 212 -3.16 -2.27 14.20
N GLY A 213 -4.19 -1.50 13.86
CA GLY A 213 -5.59 -1.93 14.03
C GLY A 213 -6.03 -3.01 13.06
N GLU A 214 -5.54 -2.98 11.82
CA GLU A 214 -5.94 -3.90 10.77
C GLU A 214 -4.85 -4.96 10.49
N LEU A 215 -3.62 -4.58 10.13
CA LEU A 215 -2.62 -5.54 9.66
C LEU A 215 -2.23 -6.58 10.73
N LEU A 216 -2.24 -6.19 12.01
CA LEU A 216 -1.94 -7.12 13.11
C LEU A 216 -3.03 -8.18 13.34
N THR A 217 -4.22 -8.01 12.74
CA THR A 217 -5.30 -9.02 12.80
C THR A 217 -5.13 -10.14 11.76
N ARG A 218 -4.24 -9.95 10.77
CA ARG A 218 -4.08 -10.83 9.60
C ARG A 218 -3.08 -11.98 9.81
N GLY A 219 -2.74 -12.28 11.06
CA GLY A 219 -1.74 -13.26 11.42
C GLY A 219 -1.61 -13.42 12.92
N SER A 220 -0.61 -14.18 13.33
CA SER A 220 -0.31 -14.47 14.73
C SER A 220 1.18 -14.32 15.01
N VAL A 221 1.50 -13.83 16.22
CA VAL A 221 2.87 -13.68 16.70
C VAL A 221 3.06 -14.47 18.00
N ASP A 222 3.85 -15.53 17.93
CA ASP A 222 4.28 -16.31 19.08
C ASP A 222 5.70 -15.95 19.51
N ARG A 223 5.93 -15.91 20.83
CA ARG A 223 7.23 -15.56 21.41
C ARG A 223 7.55 -16.47 22.59
N PHE A 224 8.69 -17.13 22.55
CA PHE A 224 9.11 -18.03 23.62
C PHE A 224 10.63 -18.09 23.76
N VAL A 225 11.12 -18.53 24.91
CA VAL A 225 12.54 -18.79 25.13
C VAL A 225 12.83 -20.17 24.57
N SER A 226 13.77 -20.26 23.63
CA SER A 226 14.10 -21.49 22.89
C SER A 226 15.49 -22.05 23.23
N GLY A 227 16.28 -21.34 24.02
CA GLY A 227 17.59 -21.79 24.49
C GLY A 227 18.15 -20.93 25.61
N PHE A 228 19.34 -21.28 26.11
CA PHE A 228 20.04 -20.46 27.10
C PHE A 228 20.40 -19.11 26.47
N LEU A 229 19.67 -18.06 26.87
CA LEU A 229 19.78 -16.69 26.36
C LEU A 229 19.27 -16.47 24.92
N VAL A 230 18.46 -17.37 24.38
CA VAL A 230 17.85 -17.22 23.04
C VAL A 230 16.33 -17.10 23.15
N ARG A 231 15.79 -16.10 22.47
CA ARG A 231 14.35 -15.90 22.29
C ARG A 231 13.99 -16.14 20.83
N SER A 232 12.96 -16.94 20.62
CA SER A 232 12.35 -17.15 19.32
C SER A 232 11.09 -16.29 19.18
N VAL A 233 10.91 -15.71 18.00
CA VAL A 233 9.69 -15.04 17.56
C VAL A 233 9.23 -15.76 16.29
N ILE A 234 7.99 -16.22 16.28
CA ILE A 234 7.36 -16.85 15.11
C ILE A 234 6.19 -15.97 14.69
N VAL A 235 6.14 -15.63 13.40
CA VAL A 235 5.03 -14.91 12.79
C VAL A 235 4.45 -15.79 11.71
N ASP A 236 3.18 -16.16 11.86
CA ASP A 236 2.43 -16.91 10.86
C ASP A 236 1.33 -16.01 10.30
N GLN A 237 1.22 -15.93 8.98
CA GLN A 237 0.23 -15.08 8.32
C GLN A 237 -0.11 -15.56 6.92
N GLU A 238 -1.30 -15.18 6.47
CA GLU A 238 -1.72 -15.34 5.08
C GLU A 238 -1.63 -13.99 4.38
N ILE A 239 -1.03 -13.95 3.19
CA ILE A 239 -0.86 -12.73 2.40
C ILE A 239 -1.48 -12.97 1.03
N LYS A 240 -2.57 -12.26 0.75
CA LYS A 240 -3.32 -12.41 -0.49
C LYS A 240 -2.64 -11.68 -1.65
N GLY A 241 -2.97 -12.08 -2.87
CA GLY A 241 -2.56 -11.39 -4.09
C GLY A 241 -1.11 -11.57 -4.52
N ILE A 242 -0.28 -12.28 -3.72
CA ILE A 242 1.12 -12.55 -4.05
C ILE A 242 1.37 -14.05 -4.25
N THR A 243 2.41 -14.38 -5.02
CA THR A 243 2.89 -15.77 -5.22
C THR A 243 4.29 -15.95 -4.62
N PRO A 244 4.75 -17.20 -4.39
CA PRO A 244 6.11 -17.47 -3.93
C PRO A 244 7.18 -16.84 -4.84
N ASP A 245 7.06 -16.98 -6.17
CA ASP A 245 7.99 -16.39 -7.15
C ASP A 245 8.11 -14.86 -7.02
N MET A 246 7.02 -14.17 -6.69
CA MET A 246 7.06 -12.72 -6.46
C MET A 246 7.95 -12.37 -5.26
N LEU A 247 7.86 -13.16 -4.19
CA LEU A 247 8.62 -12.95 -2.96
C LEU A 247 10.08 -13.38 -3.12
N ASP A 248 10.33 -14.48 -3.81
CA ASP A 248 11.67 -14.94 -4.22
C ASP A 248 12.44 -13.82 -4.95
N TRP A 249 11.79 -13.19 -5.94
CA TRP A 249 12.36 -12.06 -6.66
C TRP A 249 12.55 -10.83 -5.77
N TRP A 250 11.62 -10.54 -4.86
CA TRP A 250 11.64 -9.35 -4.01
C TRP A 250 12.93 -9.23 -3.18
N TRP A 251 13.44 -10.33 -2.62
CA TRP A 251 14.58 -10.31 -1.69
C TRP A 251 15.85 -9.69 -2.29
N ASP A 252 16.11 -9.92 -3.58
CA ASP A 252 17.22 -9.32 -4.31
C ASP A 252 16.83 -8.02 -5.04
N ASN A 253 15.56 -7.61 -4.98
CA ASN A 253 15.02 -6.47 -5.73
C ASN A 253 14.40 -5.36 -4.88
N ILE A 254 14.64 -5.35 -3.56
CA ILE A 254 14.30 -4.21 -2.69
C ILE A 254 14.95 -2.92 -3.21
N ASN A 255 16.24 -2.95 -3.54
CA ASN A 255 17.03 -2.00 -4.36
C ASN A 255 17.06 -0.50 -4.03
N THR A 256 16.00 0.11 -3.50
CA THR A 256 15.91 1.56 -3.29
C THR A 256 15.24 1.91 -1.97
N THR A 257 15.58 3.07 -1.41
CA THR A 257 14.91 3.62 -0.23
C THR A 257 13.40 3.81 -0.47
N SER A 258 12.98 4.19 -1.67
CA SER A 258 11.55 4.35 -1.98
C SER A 258 10.78 3.03 -1.87
N ARG A 259 11.32 1.94 -2.42
CA ARG A 259 10.73 0.60 -2.30
C ARG A 259 10.73 0.10 -0.86
N TYR A 260 11.83 0.32 -0.15
CA TYR A 260 11.94 -0.05 1.25
C TYR A 260 10.92 0.70 2.11
N LYS A 261 10.72 2.01 1.90
CA LYS A 261 9.66 2.77 2.57
C LYS A 261 8.26 2.28 2.25
N ARG A 262 7.99 1.95 0.98
CA ARG A 262 6.70 1.36 0.57
C ARG A 262 6.41 0.03 1.28
N TRP A 263 7.45 -0.75 1.59
CA TRP A 263 7.32 -2.01 2.33
C TRP A 263 6.85 -1.83 3.79
N HIS A 264 7.20 -0.71 4.43
CA HIS A 264 6.62 -0.33 5.73
C HIS A 264 6.59 1.20 5.88
N PRO A 265 5.48 1.87 5.47
CA PRO A 265 5.44 3.33 5.29
C PRO A 265 5.71 4.18 6.53
N THR A 266 5.55 3.61 7.72
CA THR A 266 5.72 4.32 8.99
C THR A 266 7.00 3.93 9.74
N ALA A 267 7.65 2.82 9.39
CA ALA A 267 8.82 2.31 10.10
C ALA A 267 10.12 2.34 9.30
N HIS A 268 10.08 2.13 7.98
CA HIS A 268 11.28 2.07 7.15
C HIS A 268 11.81 3.46 6.82
N VAL A 269 13.14 3.66 6.93
CA VAL A 269 13.77 4.99 6.77
C VAL A 269 14.74 5.05 5.60
N SER A 270 15.63 4.07 5.45
CA SER A 270 16.63 4.07 4.38
C SER A 270 17.12 2.68 4.05
N PHE A 271 17.51 2.48 2.79
CA PHE A 271 18.06 1.22 2.27
C PHE A 271 19.30 1.47 1.42
N GLU A 272 20.32 0.62 1.59
CA GLU A 272 21.51 0.57 0.75
C GLU A 272 22.02 -0.87 0.63
N TRP A 273 22.44 -1.29 -0.56
CA TRP A 273 23.24 -2.50 -0.73
C TRP A 273 24.71 -2.21 -0.44
N LEU A 274 25.24 -2.74 0.66
CA LEU A 274 26.71 -2.74 0.89
C LEU A 274 27.40 -3.81 0.06
N THR A 275 26.71 -4.90 -0.22
CA THR A 275 27.13 -5.91 -1.19
C THR A 275 25.89 -6.26 -2.00
N PRO A 276 25.82 -5.81 -3.27
CA PRO A 276 24.64 -6.02 -4.08
C PRO A 276 24.47 -7.50 -4.45
N PRO A 277 23.23 -7.93 -4.74
CA PRO A 277 22.96 -9.22 -5.35
C PRO A 277 23.81 -9.50 -6.57
N SER A 278 24.30 -10.74 -6.67
CA SER A 278 25.08 -11.18 -7.83
C SER A 278 24.19 -11.57 -9.01
N GLN A 279 22.93 -11.93 -8.75
CA GLN A 279 21.98 -12.44 -9.75
C GLN A 279 20.56 -11.87 -9.55
N PRO A 280 20.36 -10.54 -9.51
CA PRO A 280 19.05 -9.92 -9.19
C PRO A 280 17.93 -10.22 -10.20
N GLY A 281 18.25 -10.82 -11.35
CA GLY A 281 17.25 -11.26 -12.33
C GLY A 281 16.78 -12.70 -12.16
N GLN A 282 17.23 -13.41 -11.13
CA GLN A 282 16.82 -14.78 -10.81
C GLN A 282 15.87 -14.78 -9.60
N LEU A 283 15.14 -15.89 -9.44
CA LEU A 283 14.27 -16.09 -8.27
C LEU A 283 15.08 -16.56 -7.05
N GLU A 284 16.22 -17.24 -7.27
CA GLU A 284 17.13 -17.57 -6.17
C GLU A 284 17.81 -16.29 -5.66
N TYR A 285 17.78 -16.08 -4.34
CA TYR A 285 18.44 -14.93 -3.72
C TYR A 285 19.96 -15.10 -3.68
N SER A 286 20.67 -13.97 -3.74
CA SER A 286 22.13 -13.95 -3.84
C SER A 286 22.78 -14.13 -2.48
N VAL A 287 23.24 -15.35 -2.18
CA VAL A 287 24.03 -15.64 -0.97
C VAL A 287 25.22 -14.67 -0.86
N GLY A 288 25.37 -14.07 0.32
CA GLY A 288 26.42 -13.09 0.61
C GLY A 288 26.08 -11.64 0.27
N ALA A 289 24.92 -11.35 -0.34
CA ALA A 289 24.46 -9.97 -0.46
C ALA A 289 24.19 -9.38 0.94
N VAL A 290 24.49 -8.09 1.10
CA VAL A 290 24.43 -7.37 2.39
C VAL A 290 23.67 -6.08 2.22
N GLN A 291 22.59 -5.94 2.96
CA GLN A 291 21.80 -4.72 3.10
C GLN A 291 22.27 -3.94 4.32
N LEU A 292 22.32 -2.61 4.18
CA LEU A 292 22.35 -1.66 5.28
C LEU A 292 21.00 -0.94 5.30
N VAL A 293 20.23 -1.17 6.36
CA VAL A 293 18.90 -0.56 6.52
C VAL A 293 18.84 0.28 7.79
N SER A 294 18.00 1.33 7.75
CA SER A 294 17.61 2.10 8.93
C SER A 294 16.10 2.00 9.05
N GLU A 295 15.62 1.55 10.21
CA GLU A 295 14.19 1.31 10.47
C GLU A 295 13.85 1.52 11.94
N TYR A 296 12.56 1.70 12.23
CA TYR A 296 12.02 1.74 13.57
C TYR A 296 11.41 0.40 13.94
N LEU A 297 11.85 -0.18 15.05
CA LEU A 297 11.19 -1.30 15.72
C LEU A 297 10.47 -0.74 16.95
N GLY A 298 9.18 -0.47 16.79
CA GLY A 298 8.42 0.35 17.74
C GLY A 298 9.07 1.73 17.89
N LYS A 299 9.48 2.08 19.11
CA LYS A 299 10.15 3.37 19.38
C LYS A 299 11.65 3.39 19.12
N TYR A 300 12.26 2.25 18.79
CA TYR A 300 13.72 2.13 18.67
C TYR A 300 14.15 2.24 17.22
N ARG A 301 14.88 3.30 16.88
CA ARG A 301 15.55 3.40 15.59
C ARG A 301 16.79 2.52 15.59
N SER A 302 16.90 1.62 14.62
CA SER A 302 18.00 0.67 14.47
C SER A 302 18.66 0.82 13.10
N ASN A 303 19.98 0.65 13.06
CA ASN A 303 20.71 0.44 11.82
C ASN A 303 21.09 -1.04 11.75
N LEU A 304 20.60 -1.75 10.75
CA LEU A 304 20.79 -3.20 10.64
C LEU A 304 21.64 -3.54 9.42
N LEU A 305 22.50 -4.53 9.60
CA LEU A 305 23.17 -5.23 8.52
C LEU A 305 22.49 -6.59 8.34
N ILE A 306 21.79 -6.76 7.22
CA ILE A 306 21.13 -8.02 6.88
C ILE A 306 21.96 -8.71 5.81
N THR A 307 22.42 -9.93 6.09
CA THR A 307 23.23 -10.72 5.14
C THR A 307 22.49 -11.99 4.76
N TRP A 308 22.33 -12.20 3.46
CA TRP A 308 21.83 -13.43 2.87
C TRP A 308 22.82 -14.58 3.11
N LEU A 309 22.35 -15.65 3.75
CA LEU A 309 23.13 -16.84 4.08
C LEU A 309 22.79 -18.00 3.15
N ASP A 310 23.58 -19.07 3.18
CA ASP A 310 23.32 -20.26 2.36
C ASP A 310 22.01 -20.94 2.81
N PRO A 311 20.99 -21.05 1.95
CA PRO A 311 19.69 -21.62 2.33
C PRO A 311 19.79 -23.10 2.72
N THR A 312 20.83 -23.81 2.28
CA THR A 312 21.03 -25.24 2.59
C THR A 312 21.36 -25.48 4.06
N GLU A 313 21.85 -24.45 4.79
CA GLU A 313 22.13 -24.54 6.23
C GLU A 313 20.88 -24.79 7.08
N VAL A 314 19.69 -24.45 6.56
CA VAL A 314 18.41 -24.54 7.28
C VAL A 314 17.39 -25.42 6.56
N ALA A 315 17.81 -26.20 5.56
CA ALA A 315 16.91 -27.03 4.76
C ALA A 315 16.13 -28.07 5.60
N ASP A 316 16.74 -28.58 6.67
CA ASP A 316 16.08 -29.52 7.61
C ASP A 316 15.16 -28.81 8.63
N ASP A 317 15.24 -27.48 8.73
CA ASP A 317 14.46 -26.68 9.66
C ASP A 317 13.19 -26.09 9.02
N VAL A 318 13.13 -26.00 7.69
CA VAL A 318 11.97 -25.46 6.95
C VAL A 318 10.95 -26.55 6.60
N THR A 319 9.71 -26.12 6.43
CA THR A 319 8.56 -26.97 6.08
C THR A 319 8.01 -26.65 4.69
N TYR A 320 8.16 -25.41 4.23
CA TYR A 320 7.67 -24.95 2.93
C TYR A 320 8.75 -24.96 1.84
N ASP A 321 8.31 -24.94 0.58
CA ASP A 321 9.18 -25.16 -0.58
C ASP A 321 10.03 -23.94 -0.96
N HIS A 322 9.68 -22.76 -0.46
CA HIS A 322 10.43 -21.52 -0.69
C HIS A 322 10.87 -20.92 0.65
N TRP A 323 12.12 -20.49 0.74
CA TRP A 323 12.61 -19.78 1.91
C TRP A 323 13.81 -18.88 1.61
N VAL A 324 13.96 -17.83 2.43
CA VAL A 324 15.18 -17.04 2.54
C VAL A 324 15.74 -17.18 3.96
N TYR A 325 17.06 -17.37 4.05
CA TYR A 325 17.79 -17.43 5.31
C TYR A 325 18.78 -16.28 5.41
N ALA A 326 18.75 -15.58 6.54
CA ALA A 326 19.58 -14.42 6.77
C ALA A 326 20.10 -14.35 8.20
N LYS A 327 21.15 -13.55 8.35
CA LYS A 327 21.52 -12.99 9.65
C LYS A 327 21.30 -11.49 9.69
N THR A 328 20.98 -11.00 10.87
CA THR A 328 20.77 -9.59 11.14
C THR A 328 21.68 -9.15 12.27
N ASP A 329 22.56 -8.19 11.98
CA ASP A 329 23.48 -7.60 12.94
C ASP A 329 23.07 -6.14 13.20
N LEU A 330 23.07 -5.69 14.46
CA LEU A 330 23.08 -4.26 14.74
C LEU A 330 24.41 -3.68 14.23
N LYS A 331 24.36 -2.61 13.44
CA LYS A 331 25.55 -2.03 12.78
C LYS A 331 26.67 -1.74 13.78
N GLU A 332 26.31 -1.17 14.93
CA GLU A 332 27.22 -0.79 16.01
C GLU A 332 27.76 -2.00 16.79
N LEU A 333 27.14 -3.18 16.66
CA LEU A 333 27.50 -4.43 17.35
C LEU A 333 27.80 -5.58 16.39
N ARG A 334 28.23 -5.26 15.15
CA ARG A 334 28.45 -6.23 14.08
C ARG A 334 29.32 -7.41 14.55
N GLY A 335 28.79 -8.63 14.43
CA GLY A 335 29.51 -9.86 14.74
C GLY A 335 29.59 -10.23 16.22
N ILE A 336 28.94 -9.47 17.11
CA ILE A 336 28.93 -9.76 18.55
C ILE A 336 27.71 -10.61 18.92
N PHE A 337 26.54 -10.33 18.34
CA PHE A 337 25.28 -11.04 18.62
C PHE A 337 24.38 -11.16 17.38
N PRO A 338 24.76 -11.98 16.39
CA PRO A 338 23.99 -12.10 15.17
C PRO A 338 22.62 -12.72 15.48
N GLN A 339 21.57 -12.05 15.03
CA GLN A 339 20.22 -12.59 15.00
C GLN A 339 20.08 -13.47 13.76
N ARG A 340 19.23 -14.50 13.79
CA ARG A 340 18.87 -15.28 12.59
C ARG A 340 17.43 -15.04 12.21
N MET A 341 17.18 -15.06 10.91
CA MET A 341 15.87 -14.87 10.30
C MET A 341 15.68 -15.93 9.22
N ILE A 342 14.55 -16.63 9.28
CA ILE A 342 14.07 -17.50 8.22
C ILE A 342 12.68 -17.01 7.84
N HIS A 343 12.48 -16.67 6.57
CA HIS A 343 11.14 -16.53 6.00
C HIS A 343 10.91 -17.72 5.09
N GLU A 344 9.89 -18.52 5.38
CA GLU A 344 9.46 -19.63 4.52
C GLU A 344 8.01 -19.41 4.09
N TYR A 345 7.68 -19.81 2.87
CA TYR A 345 6.35 -19.58 2.32
C TYR A 345 5.96 -20.61 1.26
N THR A 346 4.66 -20.78 1.11
CA THR A 346 4.04 -21.62 0.08
C THR A 346 2.69 -21.02 -0.31
N LEU A 347 2.10 -21.48 -1.42
CA LEU A 347 0.75 -21.07 -1.80
C LEU A 347 -0.25 -21.45 -0.72
N ASN A 348 -1.23 -20.57 -0.47
CA ASN A 348 -2.34 -20.88 0.42
C ASN A 348 -3.28 -21.92 -0.22
N ASN A 349 -4.18 -22.49 0.59
CA ASN A 349 -5.09 -23.55 0.14
C ASN A 349 -6.06 -23.10 -0.96
N THR A 350 -6.37 -21.81 -1.02
CA THR A 350 -7.26 -21.18 -2.01
C THR A 350 -6.54 -20.85 -3.31
N GLY A 351 -5.21 -20.80 -3.32
CA GLY A 351 -4.38 -20.43 -4.47
C GLY A 351 -4.41 -18.94 -4.82
N ASP A 352 -4.99 -18.09 -3.96
CA ASP A 352 -5.11 -16.63 -4.14
C ASP A 352 -4.09 -15.83 -3.32
N GLY A 353 -3.11 -16.51 -2.72
CA GLY A 353 -2.06 -15.90 -1.89
C GLY A 353 -1.04 -16.92 -1.40
N ILE A 354 -0.26 -16.52 -0.40
CA ILE A 354 0.71 -17.38 0.29
C ILE A 354 0.37 -17.53 1.77
N PHE A 355 0.71 -18.67 2.34
CA PHE A 355 1.03 -18.77 3.76
C PHE A 355 2.51 -18.50 3.94
N MET A 356 2.82 -17.61 4.89
CA MET A 356 4.19 -17.25 5.23
C MET A 356 4.43 -17.47 6.72
N ARG A 357 5.54 -18.14 7.03
CA ARG A 357 6.10 -18.26 8.37
C ARG A 357 7.43 -17.54 8.45
N SER A 358 7.54 -16.63 9.40
CA SER A 358 8.78 -15.93 9.73
C SER A 358 9.28 -16.38 11.08
N ARG A 359 10.55 -16.78 11.17
CA ARG A 359 11.20 -17.22 12.41
C ARG A 359 12.42 -16.36 12.67
N PHE A 360 12.42 -15.71 13.82
CA PHE A 360 13.55 -14.92 14.30
C PHE A 360 14.12 -15.57 15.55
N THR A 361 15.44 -15.69 15.61
CA THR A 361 16.15 -16.01 16.86
C THR A 361 17.02 -14.84 17.26
N VAL A 362 16.76 -14.33 18.47
CA VAL A 362 17.38 -13.12 18.98
C VAL A 362 17.90 -13.34 20.40
N PRO A 363 19.00 -12.68 20.81
CA PRO A 363 19.46 -12.75 22.18
C PRO A 363 18.43 -12.20 23.16
N THR A 364 18.19 -12.89 24.28
CA THR A 364 17.22 -12.44 25.30
C THR A 364 17.58 -11.11 25.95
N PHE A 365 18.86 -10.73 25.95
CA PHE A 365 19.28 -9.45 26.53
C PHE A 365 18.77 -8.25 25.73
N LEU A 366 18.40 -8.41 24.45
CA LEU A 366 17.82 -7.32 23.65
C LEU A 366 16.53 -6.80 24.28
N ASP A 367 15.70 -7.66 24.87
CA ASP A 367 14.51 -7.23 25.62
C ASP A 367 14.86 -6.51 26.93
N TRP A 368 16.08 -6.65 27.46
CA TRP A 368 16.52 -5.92 28.65
C TRP A 368 17.03 -4.52 28.30
N VAL A 369 17.85 -4.40 27.25
CA VAL A 369 18.40 -3.12 26.80
C VAL A 369 17.41 -2.29 25.98
N MET A 370 16.50 -2.96 25.26
CA MET A 370 15.39 -2.39 24.51
C MET A 370 14.09 -3.06 24.96
N PRO A 371 13.50 -2.64 26.10
CA PRO A 371 12.25 -3.21 26.59
C PRO A 371 11.17 -3.35 25.52
N GLY A 372 10.72 -4.59 25.31
CA GLY A 372 9.70 -4.95 24.33
C GLY A 372 10.20 -5.29 22.93
N PHE A 373 11.52 -5.30 22.69
CA PHE A 373 12.13 -5.56 21.38
C PHE A 373 11.53 -6.77 20.65
N SER A 374 11.47 -7.94 21.28
CA SER A 374 10.96 -9.16 20.62
C SER A 374 9.47 -9.10 20.29
N LYS A 375 8.69 -8.32 21.05
CA LYS A 375 7.28 -8.05 20.76
C LYS A 375 7.15 -7.15 19.53
N GLU A 376 7.91 -6.07 19.49
CA GLU A 376 7.85 -5.11 18.39
C GLU A 376 8.47 -5.69 17.10
N LEU A 377 9.49 -6.55 17.19
CA LEU A 377 10.00 -7.32 16.06
C LEU A 377 8.92 -8.19 15.40
N GLY A 378 8.15 -8.94 16.21
CA GLY A 378 7.10 -9.79 15.67
C GLY A 378 5.95 -9.00 15.03
N LYS A 379 5.57 -7.87 15.63
CA LYS A 379 4.60 -6.95 15.02
C LYS A 379 5.10 -6.37 13.70
N HIS A 380 6.34 -5.87 13.70
CA HIS A 380 6.97 -5.27 12.53
C HIS A 380 7.01 -6.24 11.36
N ALA A 381 7.48 -7.47 11.61
CA ALA A 381 7.52 -8.53 10.61
C ALA A 381 6.13 -8.93 10.08
N GLN A 382 5.10 -8.87 10.92
CA GLN A 382 3.73 -9.09 10.44
C GLN A 382 3.27 -7.93 9.55
N GLN A 383 3.49 -6.69 9.98
CA GLN A 383 3.06 -5.48 9.28
C GLN A 383 3.72 -5.32 7.90
N GLU A 384 5.04 -5.40 7.82
CA GLU A 384 5.76 -5.18 6.56
C GLU A 384 5.41 -6.22 5.50
N MET A 385 5.27 -7.49 5.88
CA MET A 385 4.96 -8.55 4.90
C MET A 385 3.54 -8.42 4.36
N GLN A 386 2.58 -7.97 5.19
CA GLN A 386 1.24 -7.66 4.73
C GLN A 386 1.21 -6.50 3.72
N MET A 387 2.17 -5.58 3.75
CA MET A 387 2.22 -4.46 2.80
C MET A 387 2.62 -4.89 1.38
N LEU A 388 3.31 -6.02 1.23
CA LEU A 388 3.79 -6.50 -0.07
C LEU A 388 2.66 -6.69 -1.09
N GLN A 389 1.46 -7.09 -0.64
CA GLN A 389 0.32 -7.31 -1.52
C GLN A 389 -0.11 -6.10 -2.34
N TYR A 390 0.20 -4.88 -1.86
CA TYR A 390 -0.26 -3.64 -2.48
C TYR A 390 0.62 -3.13 -3.62
N PHE A 391 1.81 -3.70 -3.80
CA PHE A 391 2.73 -3.20 -4.83
C PHE A 391 3.59 -4.27 -5.49
N LEU A 392 3.85 -5.39 -4.80
CA LEU A 392 4.73 -6.43 -5.30
C LEU A 392 4.20 -7.09 -6.58
N PRO A 393 2.90 -7.40 -6.74
CA PRO A 393 2.38 -8.00 -7.98
C PRO A 393 2.67 -7.15 -9.22
N ASP A 394 2.36 -5.87 -9.16
CA ASP A 394 2.56 -4.93 -10.28
C ASP A 394 4.04 -4.69 -10.55
N LEU A 395 4.84 -4.56 -9.48
CA LEU A 395 6.28 -4.39 -9.60
C LEU A 395 6.93 -5.61 -10.25
N PHE A 396 6.55 -6.82 -9.83
CA PHE A 396 7.03 -8.07 -10.41
C PHE A 396 6.59 -8.24 -11.86
N ALA A 397 5.33 -7.98 -12.18
CA ALA A 397 4.83 -8.05 -13.56
C ALA A 397 5.61 -7.11 -14.49
N LYS A 398 5.84 -5.89 -14.04
CA LYS A 398 6.56 -4.86 -14.80
C LYS A 398 8.04 -5.18 -14.97
N GLU A 399 8.71 -5.58 -13.89
CA GLU A 399 10.17 -5.65 -13.87
C GLU A 399 10.75 -7.04 -14.11
N TYR A 400 10.09 -8.09 -13.63
CA TYR A 400 10.53 -9.47 -13.84
C TYR A 400 9.90 -10.07 -15.10
N LEU A 401 8.57 -10.08 -15.18
CA LEU A 401 7.85 -10.66 -16.34
C LEU A 401 7.94 -9.79 -17.59
N LYS A 402 8.36 -8.52 -17.45
CA LYS A 402 8.39 -7.52 -18.53
C LYS A 402 7.03 -7.37 -19.21
N ILE A 403 5.95 -7.67 -18.49
CA ILE A 403 4.60 -7.39 -18.95
C ILE A 403 4.45 -5.87 -18.81
N PRO A 404 4.15 -5.15 -19.90
CA PRO A 404 3.79 -3.74 -19.78
C PRO A 404 2.67 -3.68 -18.76
N SER A 405 2.84 -2.85 -17.72
CA SER A 405 1.69 -2.53 -16.88
C SER A 405 0.55 -2.11 -17.81
N ALA A 406 -0.69 -2.42 -17.43
CA ALA A 406 -1.84 -1.82 -18.11
C ALA A 406 -1.70 -0.27 -18.21
N ASN A 407 -0.84 0.30 -17.35
CA ASN A 407 -0.40 1.68 -17.24
C ASN A 407 0.99 1.97 -17.85
N PRO A 408 1.14 2.35 -19.14
CA PRO A 408 2.39 2.95 -19.61
C PRO A 408 2.59 4.33 -18.95
N ILE A 409 3.81 4.57 -18.46
CA ILE A 409 4.32 5.82 -17.87
C ILE A 409 4.08 7.02 -18.79
#